data_AF-A0A7J8T562-F1
#
_entry.id   AF-A0A7J8T562-F1
#
_cell.length_a   1.000
_cell.length_b   1.000
_cell.length_c   1.000
_cell.angle_alpha   90.00
_cell.angle_beta   90.00
_cell.angle_gamma   90.00
#
_symmetry.space_group_name_H-M   'P 1'
#
loop_
_entity.id
_entity.type
_entity.pdbx_description
1 polymer ?
#
loop_
_entity_poly.entity_id
_entity_poly.type
_entity_poly.pdbx_seq_one_letter_code
_entity_poly.pdbx_strand_id
1 'polypeptide(L)' 'MKELVEVPVERKQKNTSPMPYHGWVGPCEQVSLLYEGFGIGNASNYDCVKSFTQLMWPEGHPHFW' A
#
# COMPACT_ATOMS: atom_id res chain seq x y z
N MET A 1 -2.11 -8.61 6.19
CA MET A 1 -2.22 -8.61 4.70
C MET A 1 -3.68 -8.57 4.25
N LYS A 2 -4.60 -9.27 4.93
CA LYS A 2 -6.05 -9.21 4.63
C LYS A 2 -6.61 -7.79 4.77
N GLU A 3 -6.13 -7.06 5.77
CA GLU A 3 -6.53 -5.69 6.09
C GLU A 3 -6.19 -4.72 4.96
N LEU A 4 -5.10 -4.97 4.22
CA LEU A 4 -4.72 -4.15 3.07
C LEU A 4 -5.69 -4.31 1.91
N VAL A 5 -6.22 -5.51 1.70
CA VAL A 5 -7.22 -5.80 0.65
C VAL A 5 -8.52 -5.04 0.91
N GLU A 6 -8.86 -4.81 2.17
CA GLU A 6 -10.09 -4.11 2.59
C GLU A 6 -9.99 -2.58 2.52
N VAL A 7 -8.77 -2.03 2.37
CA VAL A 7 -8.60 -0.57 2.20
C VAL A 7 -9.30 -0.11 0.90
N PRO A 8 -10.03 1.03 0.91
CA PRO A 8 -10.63 1.57 -0.30
C PRO A 8 -9.60 1.80 -1.42
N VAL A 9 -9.96 1.47 -2.66
CA VAL A 9 -9.05 1.51 -3.82
C VAL A 9 -8.48 2.91 -4.03
N GLU A 10 -9.28 3.96 -3.83
CA GLU A 10 -8.87 5.36 -3.95
C GLU A 10 -7.76 5.73 -2.97
N ARG A 11 -7.67 5.02 -1.85
CA ARG A 11 -6.61 5.19 -0.86
C ARG A 11 -5.40 4.33 -1.19
N LYS A 12 -5.59 3.08 -1.62
CA LYS A 12 -4.51 2.21 -2.10
C LYS A 12 -3.72 2.89 -3.24
N GLN A 13 -4.42 3.50 -4.19
CA GLN A 13 -3.85 4.25 -5.32
C GLN A 13 -2.95 5.41 -4.90
N LYS A 14 -3.09 5.94 -3.69
CA LYS A 14 -2.22 7.00 -3.17
C LYS A 14 -0.85 6.48 -2.74
N ASN A 15 -0.67 5.16 -2.59
CA ASN A 15 0.64 4.56 -2.41
C ASN A 15 1.38 4.58 -3.75
N THR A 16 1.98 5.71 -4.08
CA THR A 16 2.75 5.89 -5.31
C THR A 16 4.24 5.87 -4.99
N SER A 17 5.04 5.43 -5.96
CA SER A 17 6.48 5.43 -5.85
C SER A 17 7.08 5.92 -7.16
N PRO A 18 8.17 6.72 -7.12
CA PRO A 18 8.92 7.07 -8.33
C PRO A 18 9.61 5.84 -8.94
N MET A 19 9.80 4.77 -8.15
CA MET A 19 10.30 3.50 -8.64
C MET A 19 9.14 2.68 -9.23
N PRO A 20 9.26 2.18 -10.47
CA PRO A 20 8.25 1.30 -11.07
C PRO A 20 7.92 0.13 -10.15
N TYR A 21 6.63 -0.21 -10.04
CA TYR A 21 6.10 -1.33 -9.24
C TYR A 21 6.34 -1.26 -7.72
N HIS A 22 6.90 -0.15 -7.19
CA HIS A 22 7.15 0.02 -5.76
C HIS A 22 6.06 0.81 -5.01
N GLY A 23 4.90 1.00 -5.65
CA GLY A 23 3.68 1.55 -5.03
C GLY A 23 2.59 0.48 -4.93
N TRP A 24 1.32 0.89 -4.92
CA TRP A 24 0.21 -0.02 -5.15
C TRP A 24 0.17 -0.43 -6.62
N VAL A 25 0.13 -1.74 -6.84
CA VAL A 25 -0.08 -2.36 -8.14
C VAL A 25 -1.42 -3.07 -8.06
N GLY A 26 -2.44 -2.49 -8.68
CA GLY A 26 -3.77 -3.07 -8.71
C GLY A 26 -3.99 -4.05 -9.86
N PRO A 27 -5.19 -4.66 -9.93
CA PRO A 27 -5.58 -5.47 -11.05
C PRO A 27 -5.56 -4.68 -12.36
N CYS A 28 -4.73 -5.10 -13.31
CA CYS A 28 -4.66 -4.51 -14.63
C CYS A 28 -4.23 -5.56 -15.67
N GLU A 29 -4.59 -5.35 -16.93
CA GLU A 29 -4.24 -6.28 -18.03
C GLU A 29 -2.73 -6.42 -18.21
N GLN A 30 -1.96 -5.38 -17.88
CA GLN A 30 -0.51 -5.37 -18.03
C GLN A 30 0.24 -6.20 -16.96
N VAL A 31 -0.40 -6.51 -15.83
CA VAL A 31 0.22 -7.26 -14.72
C VAL A 31 -0.56 -8.54 -14.45
N SER A 32 -1.82 -8.43 -14.04
CA SER A 32 -2.79 -9.51 -13.84
C SER A 32 -4.12 -8.93 -13.37
N LEU A 33 -5.24 -9.46 -13.84
CA LEU A 33 -6.58 -9.11 -13.34
C LEU A 33 -6.89 -9.73 -11.97
N LEU A 34 -6.06 -10.63 -11.47
CA LEU A 34 -6.28 -11.39 -10.22
C LEU A 34 -5.32 -11.00 -9.10
N TYR A 35 -4.41 -10.06 -9.35
CA TYR A 35 -3.35 -9.72 -8.41
C TYR A 35 -3.46 -8.27 -7.95
N GLU A 36 -3.18 -8.06 -6.67
CA GLU A 36 -2.83 -6.74 -6.16
C GLU A 36 -1.60 -6.84 -5.26
N GLY A 37 -0.81 -5.77 -5.23
CA GLY A 37 0.44 -5.71 -4.49
C GLY A 37 0.71 -4.31 -3.94
N PHE A 38 1.56 -4.25 -2.91
CA PHE A 38 2.00 -3.01 -2.30
C PHE A 38 3.52 -3.05 -2.16
N GLY A 39 4.18 -2.02 -2.68
CA GLY A 39 5.55 -1.70 -2.33
C GLY A 39 5.60 -0.71 -1.17
N ILE A 40 6.56 -0.91 -0.28
CA ILE A 40 6.96 0.08 0.74
C ILE A 40 8.45 0.34 0.52
N GLY A 41 8.77 1.55 0.08
CA GLY A 41 10.16 1.98 -0.06
C GLY A 41 10.84 2.10 1.29
N ASN A 42 12.09 1.63 1.39
CA ASN A 42 12.89 1.72 2.61
C ASN A 42 12.17 1.17 3.85
N ALA A 43 11.62 -0.05 3.74
CA ALA A 43 10.83 -0.67 4.81
C ALA A 43 11.58 -0.89 6.14
N SER A 44 12.91 -0.79 6.15
CA SER A 44 13.71 -0.79 7.38
C SER A 44 13.66 0.55 8.13
N ASN A 45 13.20 1.63 7.50
CA ASN A 45 13.03 2.93 8.11
C ASN A 45 11.62 3.05 8.71
N TYR A 46 11.58 3.31 10.02
CA TYR A 46 10.34 3.48 10.78
C TYR A 46 9.43 4.57 10.21
N ASP A 47 9.97 5.71 9.80
CA ASP A 47 9.17 6.83 9.28
C ASP A 47 8.52 6.46 7.93
N CYS A 48 9.19 5.67 7.10
CA CYS A 48 8.63 5.16 5.85
C CYS A 48 7.46 4.21 6.11
N VAL A 49 7.63 3.27 7.04
CA VAL A 49 6.56 2.33 7.44
C VAL A 49 5.40 3.08 8.08
N LYS A 50 5.68 4.05 8.97
CA LYS A 50 4.67 4.88 9.63
C LYS A 50 3.88 5.72 8.63
N SER A 51 4.55 6.32 7.64
CA SER A 51 3.89 7.11 6.60
C SER A 51 2.95 6.23 5.77
N PHE A 52 3.37 5.01 5.44
CA PHE A 52 2.53 4.02 4.76
C PHE A 52 1.31 3.62 5.60
N THR A 53 1.48 3.31 6.89
CA THR A 53 0.36 2.91 7.76
C THR A 53 -0.62 4.05 7.98
N GLN A 54 -0.14 5.28 8.18
CA GLN A 54 -0.99 6.48 8.27
C GLN A 54 -1.75 6.76 6.98
N LEU A 55 -1.15 6.47 5.82
CA LEU A 55 -1.83 6.61 4.54
C LEU A 55 -3.00 5.62 4.40
N MET A 56 -2.78 4.36 4.78
CA MET A 56 -3.78 3.29 4.68
C MET A 56 -4.88 3.40 5.75
N TRP A 57 -4.50 3.81 6.96
CA TRP A 57 -5.39 3.98 8.10
C TRP A 57 -5.07 5.31 8.80
N PRO A 58 -5.71 6.42 8.39
CA PRO A 58 -5.46 7.74 8.99
C PRO A 58 -5.98 7.84 10.43
N GLU A 59 -7.14 7.22 10.68
CA GLU A 59 -7.68 6.98 12.02
C GLU A 59 -7.06 5.75 12.69
N GLY A 60 -6.13 5.12 11.96
CA GLY A 60 -5.29 3.98 12.29
C GLY A 60 -5.97 2.67 12.60
N HIS A 61 -5.16 1.71 13.08
CA HIS A 61 -5.51 0.29 12.94
C HIS A 61 -4.94 -0.56 14.09
N PRO A 62 -5.74 -1.42 14.74
CA PRO A 62 -5.34 -2.19 15.92
C PRO A 62 -4.08 -3.05 15.75
N HIS A 63 -3.77 -3.46 14.52
CA HIS A 63 -2.61 -4.31 14.20
C HIS A 63 -1.36 -3.53 13.75
N PHE A 64 -1.46 -2.21 13.56
CA PHE A 64 -0.38 -1.38 13.00
C PHE A 64 -0.05 -0.17 13.88
N TRP A 65 -0.51 -0.18 15.13
CA TRP A 65 -0.31 0.85 16.15
C TRP A 65 0.54 0.35 17.31
#